data_AF-A0A382W0P6-F1
#
_entry.id   AF-A0A382W0P6-F1
#
_cell.length_a   1.000
_cell.length_b   1.000
_cell.length_c   1.000
_cell.angle_alpha   90.00
_cell.angle_beta   90.00
_cell.angle_gamma   90.00
#
_symmetry.space_group_name_H-M   'P 1'
#
loop_
_entity.id
_entity.type
_entity.pdbx_description
1 polymer ?
#
loop_
_entity_poly.entity_id
_entity_poly.type
_entity_poly.pdbx_seq_one_letter_code
_entity_poly.pdbx_strand_id
1 'polypeptide(L)'
;GETAAHEMGHQLGLFHTTESGGTVFDILTDTAECLNSTKDFDRNGKMSAEECEGYGGENLMFWTAWNTSSRSAGKKQETLSSHQQYVLKYSPIAK
;
A
#
# COMPACT_ATOMS: atom_id res chain seq x y z
N GLY A 1 6.56 -13.19 2.51
CA GLY A 1 5.16 -13.31 2.94
C GLY A 1 4.32 -12.19 2.36
N GLU A 2 4.83 -10.95 2.37
CA GLU A 2 4.14 -9.73 1.91
C GLU A 2 3.43 -9.90 0.57
N THR A 3 4.10 -10.37 -0.49
CA THR A 3 3.45 -10.60 -1.80
C THR A 3 2.23 -11.50 -1.69
N ALA A 4 2.32 -12.64 -1.01
CA ALA A 4 1.17 -13.53 -0.87
C ALA A 4 0.04 -12.88 -0.07
N ALA A 5 0.36 -12.15 1.01
CA ALA A 5 -0.63 -11.43 1.80
C ALA A 5 -1.28 -10.28 1.01
N HIS A 6 -0.53 -9.58 0.16
CA HIS A 6 -0.99 -8.54 -0.75
C HIS A 6 -1.97 -9.08 -1.78
N GLU A 7 -1.61 -10.16 -2.49
CA GLU A 7 -2.52 -10.79 -3.45
C GLU A 7 -3.78 -11.36 -2.78
N MET A 8 -3.65 -11.89 -1.56
CA MET A 8 -4.81 -12.30 -0.77
C MET A 8 -5.67 -11.10 -0.36
N GLY A 9 -5.07 -9.94 -0.07
CA GLY A 9 -5.79 -8.68 0.14
C GLY A 9 -6.64 -8.31 -1.07
N HIS A 10 -6.09 -8.39 -2.28
CA HIS A 10 -6.84 -8.20 -3.52
C HIS A 10 -7.97 -9.21 -3.67
N GLN A 11 -7.69 -10.49 -3.45
CA GLN A 11 -8.71 -11.54 -3.51
C GLN A 11 -9.88 -11.29 -2.54
N LEU A 12 -9.60 -10.64 -1.41
CA LEU A 12 -10.59 -10.32 -0.39
C LEU A 12 -11.25 -8.94 -0.56
N GLY A 13 -10.89 -8.19 -1.60
CA GLY A 13 -11.55 -6.95 -2.00
C GLY A 13 -10.81 -5.66 -1.66
N LEU A 14 -9.53 -5.72 -1.28
CA LEU A 14 -8.69 -4.54 -1.14
C LEU A 14 -8.06 -4.13 -2.48
N PHE A 15 -7.78 -2.85 -2.62
CA PHE A 15 -7.10 -2.27 -3.78
C PHE A 15 -5.82 -1.58 -3.35
N HIS A 16 -4.99 -1.17 -4.31
CA HIS A 16 -3.80 -0.40 -3.96
C HIS A 16 -4.19 0.90 -3.27
N THR A 17 -3.60 1.18 -2.11
CA THR A 17 -3.82 2.46 -1.40
C THR A 17 -3.40 3.64 -2.26
N THR A 18 -2.32 3.47 -3.03
CA THR A 18 -1.87 4.38 -4.06
C THR A 18 -1.31 3.56 -5.21
N GLU A 19 -1.79 3.81 -6.42
CA GLU A 19 -1.25 3.22 -7.64
C GLU A 19 0.10 3.84 -8.02
N SER A 20 0.81 3.17 -8.93
CA SER A 20 2.17 3.57 -9.32
C SER A 20 2.36 5.05 -9.64
N GLY A 21 1.39 5.70 -10.29
CA GLY A 21 1.49 7.11 -10.67
C GLY A 21 1.18 8.13 -9.57
N GLY A 22 0.77 7.72 -8.36
CA GLY A 22 0.47 8.65 -7.26
C GLY A 22 -0.69 9.60 -7.52
N THR A 23 -1.64 9.18 -8.36
CA THR A 23 -2.81 9.97 -8.81
C THR A 23 -4.12 9.17 -8.78
N VAL A 24 -4.05 7.88 -8.49
CA VAL A 24 -5.20 6.97 -8.33
C VAL A 24 -5.03 6.26 -7.00
N PHE A 25 -6.10 6.24 -6.20
CA PHE A 25 -6.11 5.78 -4.82
C PHE A 25 -7.24 4.77 -4.62
N ASP A 26 -7.19 4.02 -3.51
CA ASP A 26 -8.33 3.19 -3.13
C ASP A 26 -9.53 4.04 -2.68
N ILE A 27 -10.65 3.38 -2.41
CA ILE A 27 -11.90 4.03 -1.99
C ILE A 27 -11.94 4.27 -0.46
N LEU A 28 -10.93 3.84 0.29
CA LEU A 28 -10.96 3.81 1.76
C LEU A 28 -10.36 5.10 2.32
N THR A 29 -11.19 5.89 3.00
CA THR A 29 -10.78 7.23 3.47
C THR A 29 -9.75 7.26 4.61
N ASP A 30 -9.39 6.10 5.17
CA ASP A 30 -8.43 5.97 6.27
C ASP A 30 -7.08 5.38 5.84
N THR A 31 -6.85 5.28 4.53
CA THR A 31 -5.54 5.00 3.96
C THR A 31 -4.88 6.32 3.57
N ALA A 32 -3.56 6.43 3.80
CA ALA A 32 -2.83 7.63 3.42
C ALA A 32 -2.55 7.61 1.91
N GLU A 33 -2.81 8.74 1.25
CA GLU A 33 -2.55 8.93 -0.18
C GLU A 33 -1.13 9.44 -0.40
N CYS A 34 -0.34 8.72 -1.22
CA CYS A 34 0.99 9.17 -1.62
C CYS A 34 0.94 9.96 -2.93
N LEU A 35 0.63 11.25 -2.83
CA LEU A 35 0.46 12.14 -3.97
C LEU A 35 1.78 12.40 -4.70
N ASN A 36 1.85 12.08 -6.00
CA ASN A 36 3.02 12.34 -6.83
C ASN A 36 3.50 13.81 -6.74
N SER A 37 2.57 14.77 -6.76
CA SER A 37 2.86 16.20 -6.67
C SER A 37 3.69 16.64 -5.45
N THR A 38 3.75 15.82 -4.40
CA THR A 38 4.47 16.12 -3.15
C THR A 38 5.50 15.08 -2.76
N LYS A 39 5.45 13.88 -3.35
CA LYS A 39 6.21 12.71 -2.91
C LYS A 39 7.12 12.12 -3.97
N ASP A 40 6.93 12.43 -5.25
CA ASP A 40 7.83 12.01 -6.33
C ASP A 40 9.14 12.83 -6.26
N PHE A 41 10.03 12.44 -5.34
CA PHE A 41 11.24 13.18 -5.01
C PHE A 41 12.31 13.00 -6.08
N ASP A 42 12.35 11.83 -6.72
CA ASP A 42 13.27 11.54 -7.81
C ASP A 42 12.75 11.98 -9.19
N ARG A 43 11.47 12.38 -9.27
CA ARG A 43 10.78 12.91 -10.46
C ARG A 43 10.68 11.90 -11.60
N ASN A 44 10.60 10.61 -11.26
CA ASN A 44 10.50 9.54 -12.24
C ASN A 44 9.03 9.25 -12.66
N GLY A 45 8.06 9.91 -12.03
CA GLY A 45 6.63 9.74 -12.29
C GLY A 45 6.00 8.54 -11.59
N LYS A 46 6.72 7.87 -10.68
CA LYS A 46 6.28 6.67 -9.96
C LYS A 46 6.59 6.75 -8.48
N MET A 47 5.64 6.28 -7.68
CA MET A 47 5.72 6.33 -6.22
C MET A 47 6.48 5.14 -5.67
N SER A 48 7.67 5.32 -5.12
CA SER A 48 8.33 4.26 -4.35
C SER A 48 7.77 4.13 -2.92
N ALA A 49 7.95 2.98 -2.28
CA ALA A 49 7.61 2.84 -0.86
C ALA A 49 8.46 3.80 0.01
N GLU A 50 9.71 4.05 -0.40
CA GLU A 50 10.64 4.99 0.23
C GLU A 50 10.15 6.43 0.23
N GLU A 51 9.67 6.92 -0.92
CA GLU A 51 9.09 8.25 -1.05
C GLU A 51 7.79 8.41 -0.25
N CYS A 52 7.10 7.30 -0.05
CA CYS A 52 5.80 7.22 0.59
C CYS A 52 5.85 6.76 2.04
N GLU A 53 7.00 6.80 2.69
CA GLU A 53 7.12 6.50 4.13
C GLU A 53 6.23 7.46 4.95
N GLY A 54 5.33 6.90 5.74
CA GLY A 54 4.31 7.65 6.51
C GLY A 54 3.13 8.14 5.66
N TYR A 55 3.11 7.83 4.37
CA TYR A 55 2.06 8.16 3.41
C TYR A 55 1.60 6.89 2.67
N GLY A 56 1.62 5.74 3.36
CA GLY A 56 1.09 4.49 2.84
C GLY A 56 2.13 3.50 2.35
N GLY A 57 3.42 3.85 2.27
CA GLY A 57 4.49 2.92 1.86
C GLY A 57 4.62 1.69 2.76
N GLU A 58 4.21 1.81 4.02
CA GLU A 58 4.12 0.74 5.02
C GLU A 58 2.83 -0.10 4.97
N ASN A 59 1.86 0.28 4.14
CA ASN A 59 0.61 -0.45 3.98
C ASN A 59 0.85 -1.74 3.18
N LEU A 60 0.22 -2.84 3.62
CA LEU A 60 0.29 -4.13 2.91
C LEU A 60 -0.16 -3.99 1.44
N MET A 61 -1.12 -3.11 1.18
CA MET A 61 -1.70 -2.90 -0.15
C MET A 61 -1.01 -1.77 -0.94
N PHE A 62 0.16 -1.28 -0.54
CA PHE A 62 0.87 -0.33 -1.38
C PHE A 62 1.48 -1.05 -2.60
N TRP A 63 1.41 -0.44 -3.79
CA TRP A 63 1.62 -1.14 -5.08
C TRP A 63 3.04 -1.71 -5.31
N THR A 64 4.04 -1.17 -4.61
CA THR A 64 5.43 -1.59 -4.74
C THR A 64 6.04 -1.89 -3.38
N ALA A 65 6.97 -2.84 -3.33
CA ALA A 65 7.67 -3.18 -2.11
C ALA A 65 8.79 -2.19 -1.78
N TRP A 66 9.16 -2.12 -0.50
CA TRP A 66 10.42 -1.53 -0.05
C TRP A 66 11.60 -2.13 -0.81
N ASN A 67 12.60 -1.31 -1.10
CA ASN A 67 13.85 -1.76 -1.71
C ASN A 67 14.61 -2.71 -0.76
N THR A 68 15.58 -3.45 -1.30
CA THR A 68 16.34 -4.46 -0.55
C THR A 68 17.01 -3.89 0.70
N SER A 69 17.60 -2.70 0.63
CA SER A 69 18.29 -2.06 1.75
C SER A 69 17.32 -1.68 2.87
N SER A 70 16.18 -1.08 2.53
CA SER A 70 15.09 -0.74 3.45
C SER A 70 14.57 -1.98 4.16
N ARG A 71 14.36 -3.08 3.42
CA ARG A 71 13.92 -4.36 3.98
C ARG A 71 14.96 -4.99 4.90
N SER A 72 16.24 -4.94 4.52
CA SER A 72 17.34 -5.38 5.38
C SER A 72 17.46 -4.54 6.66
N ALA A 73 17.06 -3.27 6.63
CA ALA A 73 16.94 -2.40 7.79
C ALA A 73 15.66 -2.64 8.62
N GLY A 74 14.81 -3.59 8.23
CA GLY A 74 13.62 -4.01 8.97
C GLY A 74 12.32 -3.33 8.55
N LYS A 75 12.31 -2.52 7.47
CA LYS A 75 11.07 -1.99 6.90
C LYS A 75 10.21 -3.12 6.32
N LYS A 76 8.90 -3.02 6.51
CA LYS A 76 7.91 -4.02 6.10
C LYS A 76 6.62 -3.36 5.64
N GLN A 77 5.89 -4.07 4.81
CA GLN A 77 4.52 -3.74 4.39
C GLN A 77 3.54 -4.66 5.12
N GLU A 78 3.23 -4.31 6.35
CA GLU A 78 2.42 -5.15 7.24
C GLU A 78 1.26 -4.40 7.89
N THR A 79 1.10 -3.11 7.58
CA THR A 79 0.01 -2.31 8.15
C THR A 79 -1.26 -2.44 7.31
N LEU A 80 -2.40 -2.44 8.00
CA LEU A 80 -3.73 -2.36 7.42
C LEU A 80 -4.55 -1.34 8.20
N SER A 81 -5.26 -0.47 7.48
CA SER A 81 -6.17 0.50 8.08
C SER A 81 -7.36 -0.20 8.74
N SER A 82 -8.12 0.56 9.53
CA SER A 82 -9.31 0.03 10.20
C SER A 82 -10.41 -0.36 9.19
N HIS A 83 -10.57 0.41 8.12
CA HIS A 83 -11.52 0.06 7.07
C HIS A 83 -11.02 -1.11 6.21
N GLN A 84 -9.72 -1.23 5.94
CA GLN A 84 -9.18 -2.40 5.26
C GLN A 84 -9.47 -3.67 6.06
N GLN A 85 -9.25 -3.65 7.38
CA GLN A 85 -9.59 -4.77 8.26
C GLN A 85 -11.10 -5.09 8.24
N TYR A 86 -11.96 -4.07 8.18
CA TYR A 86 -13.40 -4.25 8.03
C TYR A 86 -13.73 -4.94 6.71
N VAL A 87 -13.19 -4.49 5.58
CA VAL A 87 -13.40 -5.11 4.26
C VAL A 87 -12.97 -6.58 4.28
N LEU A 88 -11.78 -6.89 4.81
CA LEU A 88 -11.30 -8.27 4.92
C LEU A 88 -12.24 -9.13 5.76
N LYS A 89 -12.69 -8.63 6.91
CA LYS A 89 -13.59 -9.35 7.83
C LYS A 89 -14.95 -9.67 7.22
N TYR A 90 -15.48 -8.76 6.40
CA TYR A 90 -16.81 -8.90 5.79
C TYR A 90 -16.75 -9.30 4.31
N SER A 91 -15.57 -9.71 3.83
CA SER A 91 -15.40 -10.22 2.49
C SER A 91 -16.23 -11.50 2.30
N PRO A 92 -17.09 -11.61 1.29
CA PRO A 92 -17.89 -12.83 1.04
C PRO A 92 -17.06 -14.10 0.80
N ILE A 93 -15.76 -13.92 0.51
CA ILE A 93 -14.78 -14.99 0.25
C ILE A 93 -14.08 -15.42 1.54
N ALA A 94 -14.00 -14.56 2.55
CA ALA A 94 -13.50 -14.90 3.89
C ALA A 94 -14.59 -15.71 4.63
N LYS A 95 -14.69 -17.00 4.31
CA LYS A 95 -15.54 -17.97 5.02
C LYS A 95 -14.75 -18.74 6.07
#